data_AF-A0A1P8M8X2-F1
#
_entry.id   AF-A0A1P8M8X2-F1
#
_cell.length_a   1.000
_cell.length_b   1.000
_cell.length_c   1.000
_cell.angle_alpha   90.00
_cell.angle_beta   90.00
_cell.angle_gamma   90.00
#
_symmetry.space_group_name_H-M   'P 1'
#
loop_
_entity.id
_entity.type
_entity.pdbx_description
1 polymer ?
#
loop_
_entity_poly.entity_id
_entity_poly.type
_entity_poly.pdbx_seq_one_letter_code
_entity_poly.pdbx_strand_id
1 'polypeptide(L)'
;MISRRDAAIALDVPLEMAQRHGIPKHLTEAELGELLDNPPAWLLQSRANRTGKRPVWVHLTCAVCGYTEAARPKKWWPEFTYVVCAHHRPSEVPPPAPGSVRSEFDGVGTRFVGIADVVG
;
A
#
# COMPACT_ATOMS: atom_id res chain seq x y z
N MET A 1 -18.02 0.07 -11.03
CA MET A 1 -18.09 1.37 -10.34
C MET A 1 -17.00 1.36 -9.27
N ILE A 2 -16.09 2.32 -9.35
CA ILE A 2 -14.89 2.43 -8.51
C ILE A 2 -15.23 3.31 -7.31
N SER A 3 -14.78 2.94 -6.11
CA SER A 3 -14.96 3.82 -4.94
C SER A 3 -13.94 4.96 -4.93
N ARG A 4 -14.25 6.05 -4.22
CA ARG A 4 -13.26 7.12 -3.98
C ARG A 4 -11.95 6.60 -3.39
N ARG A 5 -12.03 5.59 -2.53
CA ARG A 5 -10.84 4.99 -1.91
C ARG A 5 -9.99 4.30 -2.97
N ASP A 6 -10.60 3.52 -3.85
CA ASP A 6 -9.90 2.82 -4.92
C ASP A 6 -9.31 3.81 -5.93
N ALA A 7 -10.02 4.89 -6.25
CA ALA A 7 -9.46 5.98 -7.06
C ALA A 7 -8.31 6.70 -6.36
N ALA A 8 -8.37 6.94 -5.04
CA ALA A 8 -7.26 7.52 -4.30
C ALA A 8 -6.01 6.61 -4.30
N ILE A 9 -6.22 5.29 -4.25
CA ILE A 9 -5.14 4.29 -4.39
C ILE A 9 -4.55 4.38 -5.81
N ALA A 10 -5.38 4.33 -6.85
CA ALA A 10 -4.93 4.38 -8.24
C ALA A 10 -4.20 5.68 -8.61
N LEU A 11 -4.68 6.82 -8.10
CA LEU A 11 -4.05 8.13 -8.31
C LEU A 11 -2.82 8.35 -7.42
N ASP A 12 -2.60 7.44 -6.46
CA ASP A 12 -1.57 7.46 -5.42
C ASP A 12 -1.56 8.78 -4.61
N VAL A 13 -2.74 9.15 -4.09
CA VAL A 13 -2.95 10.32 -3.25
C VAL A 13 -3.66 9.94 -1.93
N PRO A 14 -3.48 10.72 -0.85
CA PRO A 14 -4.23 10.48 0.38
C PRO A 14 -5.74 10.59 0.14
N LEU A 15 -6.54 9.79 0.86
CA LEU A 15 -8.00 9.83 0.74
C LEU A 15 -8.55 11.21 1.07
N GLU A 16 -7.93 11.91 2.03
CA GLU A 16 -8.31 13.27 2.42
C GLU A 16 -8.08 14.27 1.30
N MET A 17 -7.08 14.06 0.44
CA MET A 17 -6.83 14.89 -0.74
C MET A 17 -7.84 14.61 -1.85
N ALA A 18 -8.13 13.34 -2.11
CA ALA A 18 -9.20 12.96 -3.04
C ALA A 18 -10.55 13.58 -2.64
N GLN A 19 -10.88 13.59 -1.34
CA GLN A 19 -12.07 14.25 -0.82
C GLN A 19 -12.03 15.78 -1.01
N ARG A 20 -10.91 16.42 -0.63
CA ARG A 20 -10.77 17.88 -0.68
C ARG A 20 -10.88 18.44 -2.10
N HIS A 21 -10.38 17.71 -3.10
CA HIS A 21 -10.42 18.11 -4.50
C HIS A 21 -11.64 17.58 -5.26
N GLY A 22 -12.66 17.07 -4.55
CA GLY A 22 -13.97 16.80 -5.13
C GLY A 22 -14.10 15.48 -5.88
N ILE A 23 -13.20 14.51 -5.70
CA ILE A 23 -13.41 13.17 -6.27
C ILE A 23 -14.72 12.60 -5.68
N PRO A 24 -15.69 12.15 -6.50
CA PRO A 24 -16.98 11.66 -6.02
C PRO A 24 -16.82 10.38 -5.19
N LYS A 25 -17.86 9.99 -4.43
CA LYS A 25 -17.84 8.75 -3.62
C LYS A 25 -17.66 7.51 -4.50
N HIS A 26 -18.19 7.58 -5.71
CA HIS A 26 -18.12 6.56 -6.73
C HIS A 26 -17.89 7.23 -8.08
N LEU A 27 -17.11 6.57 -8.94
CA LEU A 27 -16.83 6.98 -10.31
C LEU A 27 -16.76 5.75 -11.21
N THR A 28 -16.87 5.97 -12.50
CA THR A 28 -16.69 4.97 -13.55
C THR A 28 -15.22 4.77 -13.87
N GLU A 29 -14.90 3.69 -14.58
CA GLU A 29 -13.54 3.46 -15.11
C GLU A 29 -13.10 4.58 -16.06
N ALA A 30 -14.02 5.07 -16.90
CA ALA A 30 -13.74 6.15 -17.84
C ALA A 30 -13.39 7.46 -17.12
N GLU A 31 -14.12 7.82 -16.06
CA GLU A 31 -13.81 9.01 -15.25
C GLU A 31 -12.47 8.89 -14.51
N LEU A 32 -12.11 7.68 -14.03
CA LEU A 32 -10.80 7.46 -13.43
C LEU A 32 -9.69 7.53 -14.50
N GLY A 33 -9.93 6.94 -15.67
CA GLY A 33 -9.02 7.00 -16.83
C GLY A 33 -8.74 8.45 -17.23
N GLU A 34 -9.78 9.29 -17.32
CA GLU A 34 -9.62 10.71 -17.64
C GLU A 34 -8.74 11.45 -16.60
N LEU A 35 -8.88 11.14 -15.31
CA LEU A 35 -8.02 11.72 -14.26
C LEU A 35 -6.55 11.25 -14.36
N LEU A 36 -6.31 10.06 -14.90
CA LEU A 36 -4.97 9.51 -15.10
C LEU A 36 -4.32 10.08 -16.36
N ASP A 37 -5.07 10.15 -17.46
CA ASP A 37 -4.61 10.60 -18.78
C ASP A 37 -4.48 12.12 -18.84
N ASN A 38 -5.44 12.85 -18.24
CA ASN A 38 -5.49 14.30 -18.18
C ASN A 38 -5.48 14.79 -16.71
N PRO A 39 -4.36 14.58 -15.98
CA PRO A 39 -4.30 14.87 -14.55
C PRO A 39 -4.49 16.37 -14.28
N PRO A 40 -5.41 16.76 -13.39
CA PRO A 40 -5.61 18.16 -13.04
C PRO A 40 -4.38 18.75 -12.34
N ALA A 41 -4.24 20.08 -12.39
CA ALA A 41 -3.07 20.78 -11.84
C ALA A 41 -2.77 20.43 -10.38
N TRP A 42 -3.80 20.25 -9.54
CA TRP A 42 -3.61 19.88 -8.13
C TRP A 42 -2.99 18.48 -7.96
N LEU A 43 -3.29 17.53 -8.85
CA LEU A 43 -2.76 16.17 -8.80
C LEU A 43 -1.29 16.16 -9.23
N LEU A 44 -0.96 16.90 -10.29
CA LEU A 44 0.41 17.12 -10.72
C LEU A 44 1.24 17.77 -9.60
N GLN A 45 0.71 18.82 -8.97
CA GLN A 45 1.37 19.48 -7.86
C GLN A 45 1.53 18.56 -6.64
N SER A 46 0.52 17.78 -6.29
CA SER A 46 0.59 16.82 -5.18
C SER A 46 1.69 15.78 -5.39
N ARG A 47 1.85 15.28 -6.63
CA ARG A 47 2.93 14.36 -7.01
C ARG A 47 4.30 15.04 -6.95
N ALA A 48 4.42 16.26 -7.48
CA ALA A 48 5.66 17.02 -7.47
C ALA A 48 6.14 17.38 -6.04
N ASN A 49 5.21 17.68 -5.13
CA ASN A 49 5.51 18.05 -3.75
C ASN A 49 5.88 16.85 -2.86
N ARG A 50 5.86 15.63 -3.40
CA ARG A 50 6.14 14.44 -2.61
C ARG A 50 7.60 14.41 -2.20
N THR A 51 7.85 14.44 -0.90
CA THR A 51 9.17 14.29 -0.31
C THR A 51 9.38 12.84 0.12
N GLY A 52 10.42 12.20 -0.42
CA GLY A 52 10.78 10.81 -0.12
C GLY A 52 10.38 9.81 -1.21
N LYS A 53 10.97 8.60 -1.11
CA LYS A 53 10.83 7.53 -2.12
C LYS A 53 9.59 6.64 -1.93
N ARG A 54 8.88 6.76 -0.81
CA ARG A 54 7.75 5.86 -0.48
C ARG A 54 6.47 6.35 -1.17
N PRO A 55 5.71 5.45 -1.82
CA PRO A 55 4.38 5.78 -2.34
C PRO A 55 3.40 6.08 -1.20
N VAL A 56 2.27 6.72 -1.52
CA VAL A 56 1.22 6.98 -0.52
C VAL A 56 0.55 5.68 -0.11
N TRP A 57 0.34 4.79 -1.08
CA TRP A 57 -0.22 3.47 -0.90
C TRP A 57 0.77 2.37 -1.31
N VAL A 58 0.72 1.25 -0.60
CA VAL A 58 1.38 -0.01 -0.98
C VAL A 58 0.36 -1.13 -0.97
N HIS A 59 0.57 -2.13 -1.83
CA HIS A 59 -0.21 -3.36 -1.80
C HIS A 59 0.53 -4.41 -0.97
N LEU A 60 -0.07 -4.77 0.17
CA LEU A 60 0.33 -5.90 0.98
C LEU A 60 -0.28 -7.16 0.37
N THR A 61 0.54 -8.15 0.06
CA THR A 61 0.07 -9.42 -0.52
C THR A 61 0.53 -10.56 0.38
N CYS A 62 -0.42 -11.34 0.89
CA CYS A 62 -0.12 -12.47 1.75
C CYS A 62 0.74 -13.47 0.97
N ALA A 63 1.93 -13.76 1.48
CA ALA A 63 2.86 -14.69 0.84
C ALA A 63 2.33 -16.14 0.78
N VAL A 64 1.31 -16.48 1.58
CA VAL A 64 0.74 -17.83 1.64
C VAL A 64 -0.49 -17.99 0.74
N CYS A 65 -1.49 -17.12 0.88
CA CYS A 65 -2.77 -17.25 0.17
C CYS A 65 -3.04 -16.21 -0.91
N GLY A 66 -2.13 -15.24 -1.10
CA GLY A 66 -2.28 -14.18 -2.10
C GLY A 66 -3.32 -13.11 -1.77
N TYR A 67 -3.97 -13.15 -0.60
CA TYR A 67 -4.89 -12.08 -0.16
C TYR A 67 -4.17 -10.72 -0.17
N THR A 68 -4.80 -9.71 -0.80
CA THR A 68 -4.22 -8.39 -0.98
C THR A 68 -4.96 -7.29 -0.22
N GLU A 69 -4.24 -6.28 0.26
CA GLU A 69 -4.81 -5.06 0.82
C GLU A 69 -3.96 -3.84 0.45
N ALA A 70 -4.58 -2.73 0.08
CA ALA A 70 -3.91 -1.45 -0.03
C ALA A 70 -3.80 -0.77 1.35
N ALA A 71 -2.57 -0.45 1.77
CA ALA A 71 -2.28 0.19 3.04
C ALA A 71 -1.36 1.41 2.87
N ARG A 72 -1.37 2.32 3.85
CA ARG A 72 -0.44 3.45 3.88
C ARG A 72 0.81 3.05 4.68
N PRO A 73 2.02 3.06 4.09
CA PRO A 73 3.25 2.73 4.79
C PRO A 73 3.45 3.60 6.04
N LYS A 74 3.85 2.98 7.15
CA LYS A 74 4.19 3.70 8.37
C LYS A 74 5.69 3.95 8.44
N LYS A 75 6.10 4.99 9.17
CA LYS A 75 7.52 5.33 9.36
C LYS A 75 8.32 4.17 9.97
N TRP A 76 7.70 3.42 10.87
CA TRP A 76 8.33 2.29 11.56
C TRP A 76 8.36 1.00 10.74
N TRP A 77 7.69 0.93 9.57
CA TRP A 77 7.77 -0.25 8.72
C TRP A 77 9.18 -0.36 8.12
N PRO A 78 9.87 -1.51 8.33
CA PRO A 78 11.06 -1.84 7.58
C PRO A 78 10.70 -2.18 6.12
N GLU A 79 11.71 -2.55 5.35
CA GLU A 79 11.48 -3.32 4.14
C GLU A 79 11.09 -4.75 4.53
N PHE A 80 9.88 -5.17 4.18
CA PHE A 80 9.41 -6.50 4.50
C PHE A 80 9.86 -7.50 3.43
N THR A 81 10.41 -8.63 3.87
CA THR A 81 10.68 -9.80 3.03
C THR A 81 9.37 -10.50 2.68
N TYR A 82 8.47 -10.63 3.67
CA TYR A 82 7.13 -11.19 3.49
C TYR A 82 6.12 -10.41 4.32
N VAL A 83 4.85 -10.51 3.93
CA VAL A 83 3.73 -10.19 4.80
C VAL A 83 2.76 -11.37 4.79
N VAL A 84 2.18 -11.68 5.93
CA VAL A 84 1.18 -12.76 6.08
C VAL A 84 -0.10 -12.20 6.68
N CYS A 85 -1.25 -12.58 6.13
CA CYS A 85 -2.53 -12.13 6.67
C CYS A 85 -2.88 -12.89 7.96
N ALA A 86 -3.82 -12.37 8.75
CA ALA A 86 -4.22 -12.94 10.04
C ALA A 86 -4.76 -14.39 10.02
N HIS A 87 -4.97 -14.97 8.83
CA HIS A 87 -5.35 -16.38 8.67
C HIS A 87 -4.14 -17.32 8.62
N HIS A 88 -2.93 -16.78 8.46
CA HIS A 88 -1.69 -17.54 8.37
C HIS A 88 -0.69 -17.07 9.42
N ARG A 89 0.19 -17.98 9.80
CA ARG A 89 1.26 -17.77 10.76
C ARG A 89 2.54 -17.36 10.03
N PRO A 90 3.40 -16.53 10.64
CA PRO A 90 4.72 -16.22 10.11
C PRO A 90 5.62 -17.43 9.86
N SER A 91 5.36 -18.55 10.54
CA SER A 91 6.07 -19.82 10.30
C SER A 91 5.66 -20.54 9.01
N GLU A 92 4.61 -20.10 8.31
CA GLU A 92 4.17 -20.70 7.04
C GLU A 92 4.91 -20.15 5.81
N VAL A 93 5.67 -19.05 5.95
CA VAL A 93 6.59 -18.60 4.89
C VAL A 93 7.93 -19.33 4.98
N PRO A 94 8.73 -19.35 3.90
CA PRO A 94 10.05 -19.99 3.93
C PRO A 94 10.91 -19.53 5.12
N PRO A 95 11.76 -20.39 5.70
CA PRO A 95 12.67 -19.98 6.76
C PRO A 95 13.65 -18.89 6.28
N PRO A 96 14.21 -18.07 7.18
CA PRO A 96 15.18 -17.05 6.80
C PRO A 96 16.40 -17.70 6.15
N ALA A 97 17.00 -17.01 5.18
CA ALA A 97 18.23 -17.48 4.55
C ALA A 97 19.35 -17.65 5.60
N PRO A 98 20.29 -18.60 5.40
CA PRO A 98 21.43 -18.75 6.31
C PRO A 98 22.15 -17.41 6.55
N GLY A 99 22.45 -17.11 7.81
CA GLY A 99 23.06 -15.84 8.21
C GLY A 99 22.08 -14.65 8.31
N SER A 100 20.78 -14.85 8.07
CA SER A 100 19.77 -13.82 8.28
C SER A 100 19.04 -13.99 9.61
N VAL A 101 18.69 -12.87 10.23
CA VAL A 101 17.84 -12.79 11.43
C VAL A 101 16.43 -12.36 11.02
N ARG A 102 15.43 -13.16 11.41
CA ARG A 102 14.02 -12.85 11.20
C ARG A 102 13.47 -11.97 12.32
N SER A 103 12.78 -10.90 11.95
CA SER A 103 11.99 -10.05 12.85
C SER A 103 10.54 -9.98 12.36
N GLU A 104 9.60 -10.04 13.31
CA GLU A 104 8.16 -9.99 13.05
C GLU A 104 7.57 -8.67 13.55
N PHE A 105 6.60 -8.14 12.80
CA PHE A 105 6.04 -6.82 13.00
C PHE A 105 4.51 -6.90 12.94
N ASP A 106 3.85 -6.82 14.10
CA ASP A 106 2.40 -6.78 14.19
C ASP A 106 1.81 -5.43 13.75
N GLY A 107 0.52 -5.41 13.43
CA GLY A 107 -0.21 -4.19 13.10
C GLY A 107 0.15 -3.59 11.73
N VAL A 108 0.59 -4.43 10.79
CA VAL A 108 0.82 -4.04 9.39
C VAL A 108 -0.51 -4.11 8.63
N GLY A 109 -0.84 -3.04 7.90
CA GLY A 109 -2.16 -2.90 7.27
C GLY A 109 -3.31 -3.01 8.27
N THR A 110 -4.44 -3.58 7.84
CA THR A 110 -5.56 -3.88 8.73
C THR A 110 -5.39 -5.22 9.46
N ARG A 111 -4.74 -6.19 8.82
CA ARG A 111 -4.68 -7.58 9.32
C ARG A 111 -3.47 -8.38 8.85
N PHE A 112 -2.30 -7.74 8.76
CA PHE A 112 -1.05 -8.42 8.40
C PHE A 112 -0.03 -8.40 9.54
N VAL A 113 0.80 -9.43 9.55
CA VAL A 113 2.10 -9.45 10.23
C VAL A 113 3.17 -9.28 9.15
N GLY A 114 4.04 -8.29 9.33
CA GLY A 114 5.20 -8.08 8.48
C GLY A 114 6.40 -8.90 8.97
N ILE A 115 7.18 -9.43 8.05
CA ILE A 115 8.36 -10.24 8.32
C ILE A 115 9.53 -9.59 7.60
N ALA A 116 10.60 -9.27 8.33
CA ALA A 116 11.84 -8.77 7.76
C ALA A 116 12.98 -9.72 8.13
N ASP A 117 13.57 -10.32 7.10
CA ASP A 117 14.80 -11.11 7.21
C ASP A 117 15.97 -10.20 6.83
N VAL A 118 16.86 -9.94 7.79
CA VAL A 118 18.03 -9.04 7.59
C VAL A 118 19.30 -9.86 7.80
N VAL A 119 20.26 -9.73 6.88
CA VAL A 119 21.58 -10.35 7.02
C VAL A 119 22.26 -9.81 8.27
N GLY A 120 22.67 -10.72 9.16
CA GLY A 120 23.36 -10.42 10.41
C GLY A 120 24.87 -10.34 10.29
#